data_AF-A0A9E3RFN5-F1
#
_entry.id   AF-A0A9E3RFN5-F1
#
_cell.length_a   1.000
_cell.length_b   1.000
_cell.length_c   1.000
_cell.angle_alpha   90.00
_cell.angle_beta   90.00
_cell.angle_gamma   90.00
#
_symmetry.space_group_name_H-M   'P 1'
#
loop_
_entity.id
_entity.type
_entity.pdbx_description
1 polymer ?
#
loop_
_entity_poly.entity_id
_entity_poly.type
_entity_poly.pdbx_seq_one_letter_code
_entity_poly.pdbx_strand_id
1 'polypeptide(L)'
;MKTLFYTVILMLTVSAIEAQICNNLWPVVSPDGQYVYFSSDRHGGNFEIYRCDIDGNNLIRLTNSSDPKMYPAVSPDGSKITFQSSDYGTSAEIFIMDNDGINLVRLTDNSTYDGIPSFSPDGQKLIFSAWDGEEYPEIFTMNIDGSQRTQLTNMSGANWQYAPRYNPGGTNIYFEAGYNADNHLMMMETDGTNWVDITPPNYFGYYDGGIDFNADGSKIIFFTTEWVGYNNGSDIVIANADGSEWQRLTNSTDGDYYYEPAFDRVSNKIFYCYNAVSSENIWTMLSMNDVGFEVTPFNNCFNVGVEELENSSDINIYPNPASGAVRVQVPSVSETSITLTNTLGQDYSPPFTTDREKMLIDLNGLSKGIYALQIHSGSQMRTALIVIE
;
A
#
# COMPACT_ATOMS: atom_id res chain seq x y z
N MET A 1 -33.71 43.35 0.24
CA MET A 1 -32.62 42.87 -0.63
C MET A 1 -31.36 42.78 0.21
N LYS A 2 -30.93 41.57 0.56
CA LYS A 2 -29.63 41.34 1.21
C LYS A 2 -28.68 40.87 0.11
N THR A 3 -27.72 41.71 -0.24
CA THR A 3 -26.65 41.38 -1.18
C THR A 3 -25.64 40.52 -0.43
N LEU A 4 -25.46 39.26 -0.84
CA LEU A 4 -24.33 38.44 -0.40
C LEU A 4 -23.08 38.88 -1.18
N PHE A 5 -22.00 39.19 -0.46
CA PHE A 5 -20.67 39.34 -1.04
C PHE A 5 -19.98 37.97 -1.03
N TYR A 6 -19.61 37.47 -2.19
CA TYR A 6 -18.66 36.36 -2.31
C TYR A 6 -17.27 36.96 -2.51
N THR A 7 -16.36 36.71 -1.58
CA THR A 7 -14.94 37.03 -1.75
C THR A 7 -14.34 35.98 -2.67
N VAL A 8 -14.04 36.38 -3.91
CA VAL A 8 -13.20 35.59 -4.82
C VAL A 8 -11.75 35.81 -4.38
N ILE A 9 -11.18 34.83 -3.68
CA ILE A 9 -9.73 34.78 -3.49
C ILE A 9 -9.16 34.26 -4.80
N LEU A 10 -8.57 35.17 -5.58
CA LEU A 10 -7.79 34.83 -6.75
C LEU A 10 -6.45 34.26 -6.26
N MET A 11 -6.35 32.94 -6.06
CA MET A 11 -5.04 32.30 -5.96
C MET A 11 -4.45 32.21 -7.37
N LEU A 12 -3.54 33.15 -7.66
CA LEU A 12 -2.61 33.04 -8.77
C LEU A 12 -1.64 31.90 -8.47
N THR A 13 -1.42 31.07 -9.49
CA THR A 13 -0.59 29.87 -9.56
C THR A 13 -1.01 28.73 -8.63
N VAL A 14 -2.02 27.97 -9.04
CA VAL A 14 -1.91 26.51 -8.91
C VAL A 14 -0.78 26.15 -9.88
N SER A 15 0.44 25.97 -9.37
CA SER A 15 1.34 25.02 -10.04
C SER A 15 0.49 23.76 -10.21
N ALA A 16 0.24 23.34 -11.44
CA ALA A 16 -0.34 22.04 -11.69
C ALA A 16 0.40 21.08 -10.75
N ILE A 17 -0.32 20.53 -9.77
CA ILE A 17 0.15 19.31 -9.13
C ILE A 17 0.01 18.32 -10.27
N GLU A 18 1.06 18.17 -11.07
CA GLU A 18 1.21 16.98 -11.89
C GLU A 18 1.05 15.83 -10.90
N ALA A 19 -0.08 15.12 -10.99
CA ALA A 19 -0.26 13.89 -10.26
C ALA A 19 0.82 12.95 -10.78
N GLN A 20 1.95 12.91 -10.09
CA GLN A 20 3.03 12.05 -10.48
C GLN A 20 2.58 10.62 -10.22
N ILE A 21 2.40 9.86 -11.30
CA ILE A 21 2.20 8.42 -11.22
C ILE A 21 3.40 7.85 -10.48
N CYS A 22 3.14 7.25 -9.32
CA CYS A 22 4.16 6.64 -8.50
C CYS A 22 3.68 5.27 -8.00
N ASN A 23 4.51 4.61 -7.21
CA ASN A 23 4.20 3.39 -6.50
C ASN A 23 4.38 3.68 -5.02
N ASN A 24 3.45 3.19 -4.21
CA ASN A 24 3.53 3.25 -2.75
C ASN A 24 3.44 1.82 -2.25
N LEU A 25 4.56 1.31 -1.73
CA LEU A 25 4.74 -0.10 -1.37
C LEU A 25 5.26 -0.27 0.06
N TRP A 26 5.03 -1.46 0.62
CA TRP A 26 5.51 -1.89 1.93
C TRP A 26 5.14 -0.92 3.06
N PRO A 27 3.85 -0.67 3.29
CA PRO A 27 3.42 0.12 4.43
C PRO A 27 3.84 -0.53 5.74
N VAL A 28 4.17 0.29 6.72
CA VAL A 28 4.27 -0.09 8.13
C VAL A 28 3.73 1.06 8.98
N VAL A 29 2.87 0.72 9.95
CA VAL A 29 2.27 1.70 10.85
C VAL A 29 3.15 1.87 12.07
N SER A 30 3.30 3.10 12.57
CA SER A 30 4.03 3.36 13.80
C SER A 30 3.33 2.69 15.00
N PRO A 31 4.08 2.27 16.04
CA PRO A 31 3.49 1.59 17.21
C PRO A 31 2.40 2.41 17.94
N ASP A 32 2.46 3.73 17.84
CA ASP A 32 1.50 4.67 18.42
C ASP A 32 0.34 5.04 17.47
N GLY A 33 0.28 4.46 16.27
CA GLY A 33 -0.76 4.70 15.28
C GLY A 33 -0.79 6.12 14.70
N GLN A 34 0.27 6.91 14.87
CA GLN A 34 0.32 8.29 14.39
C GLN A 34 0.79 8.42 12.94
N TYR A 35 1.60 7.47 12.46
CA TYR A 35 2.27 7.58 11.16
C TYR A 35 2.20 6.29 10.36
N VAL A 36 2.24 6.45 9.03
CA VAL A 36 2.54 5.35 8.09
C VAL A 36 3.88 5.65 7.43
N TYR A 37 4.76 4.65 7.44
CA TYR A 37 6.01 4.65 6.67
C TYR A 37 5.86 3.71 5.49
N PHE A 38 6.42 4.07 4.35
CA PHE A 38 6.31 3.27 3.13
C PHE A 38 7.41 3.66 2.14
N SER A 39 7.62 2.83 1.14
CA SER A 39 8.54 3.12 0.05
C SER A 39 7.80 3.74 -1.13
N SER A 40 8.35 4.80 -1.72
CA SER A 40 7.75 5.42 -2.90
C SER A 40 8.76 5.92 -3.92
N ASP A 41 8.47 5.75 -5.20
CA ASP A 41 9.26 6.22 -6.34
C ASP A 41 8.78 7.59 -6.87
N ARG A 42 7.92 8.29 -6.10
CA ARG A 42 7.20 9.52 -6.48
C ARG A 42 8.00 10.73 -6.91
N HIS A 43 9.33 10.61 -7.00
CA HIS A 43 10.19 11.65 -7.57
C HIS A 43 10.91 11.15 -8.85
N GLY A 44 10.33 10.15 -9.54
CA GLY A 44 10.74 9.74 -10.89
C GLY A 44 12.05 8.97 -10.94
N GLY A 45 12.30 8.12 -9.94
CA GLY A 45 13.55 7.39 -9.78
C GLY A 45 13.39 6.14 -8.92
N ASN A 46 14.37 5.87 -8.06
CA ASN A 46 14.32 4.72 -7.17
C ASN A 46 13.36 4.92 -5.99
N PHE A 47 12.93 3.82 -5.38
CA PHE A 47 12.16 3.85 -4.15
C PHE A 47 12.92 4.55 -3.03
N GLU A 48 12.20 5.37 -2.27
CA GLU A 48 12.70 6.08 -1.10
C GLU A 48 11.73 5.91 0.05
N ILE A 49 12.21 6.03 1.29
CA ILE A 49 11.36 5.94 2.47
C ILE A 49 10.66 7.27 2.69
N TYR A 50 9.33 7.21 2.81
CA TYR A 50 8.47 8.32 3.20
C TYR A 50 7.78 8.02 4.52
N ARG A 51 7.35 9.10 5.17
CA ARG A 51 6.43 9.10 6.29
C ARG A 51 5.29 10.06 6.01
N CYS A 52 4.09 9.73 6.44
CA CYS A 52 2.97 10.64 6.52
C CYS A 52 2.18 10.37 7.80
N ASP A 53 1.27 11.27 8.15
CA ASP A 53 0.30 11.04 9.22
C ASP A 53 -0.60 9.86 8.88
N ILE A 54 -1.22 9.25 9.88
CA ILE A 54 -2.12 8.08 9.73
C ILE A 54 -3.36 8.35 8.85
N ASP A 55 -3.65 9.61 8.53
CA ASP A 55 -4.71 10.02 7.61
C ASP A 55 -4.20 10.36 6.19
N GLY A 56 -2.89 10.20 5.95
CA GLY A 56 -2.20 10.48 4.70
C GLY A 56 -1.70 11.91 4.53
N ASN A 57 -1.92 12.79 5.51
CA ASN A 57 -1.42 14.16 5.45
C ASN A 57 0.07 14.27 5.82
N ASN A 58 0.63 15.47 5.66
CA ASN A 58 1.99 15.81 6.12
C ASN A 58 3.08 14.85 5.66
N LEU A 59 3.05 14.51 4.37
CA LEU A 59 4.04 13.66 3.73
C LEU A 59 5.45 14.26 3.81
N ILE A 60 6.42 13.45 4.24
CA ILE A 60 7.83 13.77 4.36
C ILE A 60 8.66 12.66 3.69
N ARG A 61 9.64 13.05 2.89
CA ARG A 61 10.67 12.15 2.35
C ARG A 61 11.81 12.03 3.37
N LEU A 62 12.10 10.82 3.83
CA LEU A 62 13.14 10.55 4.84
C LEU A 62 14.49 10.20 4.22
N THR A 63 14.50 9.58 3.04
CA THR A 63 15.73 9.21 2.32
C THR A 63 15.78 9.85 0.94
N ASN A 64 17.00 10.17 0.46
CA ASN A 64 17.23 10.69 -0.88
C ASN A 64 18.60 10.27 -1.39
N SER A 65 18.63 9.25 -2.23
CA SER A 65 19.85 8.52 -2.57
C SER A 65 19.78 7.89 -3.97
N SER A 66 20.91 7.38 -4.46
CA SER A 66 21.01 6.80 -5.80
C SER A 66 20.41 5.41 -5.93
N ASP A 67 20.38 4.60 -4.86
CA ASP A 67 19.84 3.23 -4.91
C ASP A 67 18.47 3.15 -4.22
N PRO A 68 17.65 2.11 -4.48
CA PRO A 68 16.34 1.99 -3.85
C PRO A 68 16.42 1.70 -2.34
N LYS A 69 15.49 2.25 -1.58
CA LYS A 69 15.20 1.92 -0.18
C LYS A 69 13.83 1.28 -0.11
N MET A 70 13.80 0.05 0.39
CA MET A 70 12.61 -0.80 0.33
C MET A 70 12.39 -1.50 1.67
N TYR A 71 11.19 -2.01 1.90
CA TYR A 71 10.80 -2.77 3.10
C TYR A 71 11.15 -2.04 4.42
N PRO A 72 10.58 -0.85 4.69
CA PRO A 72 10.78 -0.18 5.96
C PRO A 72 10.18 -1.00 7.10
N ALA A 73 10.83 -0.95 8.27
CA ALA A 73 10.28 -1.42 9.54
C ALA A 73 10.59 -0.39 10.63
N VAL A 74 9.69 -0.25 11.60
CA VAL A 74 9.78 0.75 12.68
C VAL A 74 10.01 0.03 14.01
N SER A 75 10.89 0.57 14.86
CA SER A 75 11.14 -0.01 16.18
C SER A 75 9.91 0.07 17.09
N PRO A 76 9.77 -0.80 18.09
CA PRO A 76 8.61 -0.80 19.00
C PRO A 76 8.42 0.50 19.80
N ASP A 77 9.49 1.26 20.01
CA ASP A 77 9.45 2.58 20.65
C ASP A 77 9.22 3.74 19.65
N GLY A 78 9.13 3.43 18.35
CA GLY A 78 8.95 4.39 17.27
C GLY A 78 10.17 5.25 16.95
N SER A 79 11.33 5.03 17.59
CA SER A 79 12.48 5.92 17.49
C SER A 79 13.41 5.62 16.30
N LYS A 80 13.37 4.40 15.76
CA LYS A 80 14.25 3.92 14.68
C LYS A 80 13.45 3.37 13.51
N ILE A 81 14.06 3.45 12.33
CA ILE A 81 13.57 2.84 11.10
C ILE A 81 14.70 2.01 10.50
N THR A 82 14.39 0.77 10.11
CA THR A 82 15.27 -0.06 9.27
C THR A 82 14.70 -0.25 7.89
N PHE A 83 15.55 -0.47 6.90
CA PHE A 83 15.15 -0.77 5.53
C PHE A 83 16.27 -1.52 4.81
N GLN A 84 15.95 -2.15 3.67
CA GLN A 84 16.97 -2.69 2.78
C GLN A 84 17.37 -1.64 1.72
N SER A 85 18.65 -1.60 1.36
CA SER A 85 19.15 -0.81 0.24
C SER A 85 20.43 -1.41 -0.34
N SER A 86 20.70 -1.15 -1.62
CA SER A 86 21.98 -1.50 -2.26
C SER A 86 22.99 -0.35 -2.22
N ASP A 87 22.69 0.71 -1.46
CA ASP A 87 23.57 1.86 -1.27
C ASP A 87 24.99 1.40 -0.87
N TYR A 88 26.00 1.87 -1.60
CA TYR A 88 27.42 1.58 -1.33
C TYR A 88 27.84 0.10 -1.44
N GLY A 89 27.03 -0.75 -2.06
CA GLY A 89 27.29 -2.18 -2.21
C GLY A 89 26.96 -2.71 -3.61
N THR A 90 27.14 -4.02 -3.81
CA THR A 90 26.71 -4.74 -5.02
C THR A 90 25.44 -5.57 -4.80
N SER A 91 25.00 -5.68 -3.55
CA SER A 91 23.85 -6.46 -3.08
C SER A 91 23.04 -5.63 -2.09
N ALA A 92 21.81 -6.06 -1.79
CA ALA A 92 20.97 -5.41 -0.79
C ALA A 92 21.54 -5.65 0.62
N GLU A 93 21.47 -4.63 1.45
CA GLU A 93 22.01 -4.57 2.80
C GLU A 93 21.02 -3.89 3.73
N ILE A 94 21.17 -4.12 5.03
CA ILE A 94 20.30 -3.55 6.06
C ILE A 94 20.88 -2.23 6.56
N PHE A 95 20.04 -1.21 6.54
CA PHE A 95 20.31 0.11 7.07
C PHE A 95 19.37 0.43 8.23
N ILE A 96 19.83 1.29 9.13
CA ILE A 96 19.04 1.85 10.23
C ILE A 96 19.23 3.37 10.29
N MET A 97 18.18 4.10 10.64
CA MET A 97 18.20 5.54 10.87
C MET A 97 17.24 5.93 12.01
N ASP A 98 17.33 7.18 12.46
CA ASP A 98 16.33 7.77 13.35
C ASP A 98 15.00 8.00 12.59
N ASN A 99 13.89 8.08 13.32
CA ASN A 99 12.56 8.20 12.73
C ASN A 99 12.30 9.50 11.93
N ASP A 100 13.19 10.47 12.03
CA ASP A 100 13.22 11.73 11.27
C ASP A 100 14.16 11.68 10.06
N GLY A 101 14.79 10.54 9.80
CA GLY A 101 15.67 10.30 8.66
C GLY A 101 17.15 10.61 8.91
N ILE A 102 17.53 11.05 10.11
CA ILE A 102 18.94 11.35 10.42
C ILE A 102 19.69 10.12 10.96
N ASN A 103 21.01 10.26 11.16
CA ASN A 103 21.87 9.23 11.74
C ASN A 103 21.81 7.87 11.02
N LEU A 104 21.81 7.91 9.68
CA LEU A 104 21.85 6.72 8.84
C LEU A 104 23.12 5.90 9.07
N VAL A 105 22.96 4.61 9.34
CA VAL A 105 24.02 3.63 9.54
C VAL A 105 23.72 2.37 8.73
N ARG A 106 24.74 1.82 8.05
CA ARG A 106 24.70 0.50 7.42
C ARG A 106 25.06 -0.55 8.47
N LEU A 107 24.18 -1.54 8.68
CA LEU A 107 24.35 -2.58 9.70
C LEU A 107 25.02 -3.84 9.16
N THR A 108 24.81 -4.15 7.88
CA THR A 108 25.41 -5.31 7.21
C THR A 108 26.29 -4.84 6.04
N ASP A 109 27.45 -5.48 5.88
CA ASP A 109 28.38 -5.19 4.78
C ASP A 109 29.05 -6.49 4.34
N ASN A 110 28.38 -7.20 3.42
CA ASN A 110 28.88 -8.43 2.82
C ASN A 110 28.62 -8.43 1.30
N SER A 111 29.05 -9.49 0.63
CA SER A 111 28.93 -9.60 -0.83
C SER A 111 27.62 -10.28 -1.27
N THR A 112 26.67 -10.46 -0.36
CA THR A 112 25.46 -11.24 -0.56
C THR A 112 24.23 -10.44 -0.11
N TYR A 113 23.05 -11.02 -0.32
CA TYR A 113 21.79 -10.35 -0.02
C TYR A 113 21.49 -10.41 1.48
N ASP A 114 21.26 -9.26 2.12
CA ASP A 114 20.67 -9.11 3.44
C ASP A 114 19.48 -8.13 3.33
N GLY A 115 18.27 -8.57 3.67
CA GLY A 115 17.07 -7.77 3.39
C GLY A 115 15.82 -8.13 4.18
N ILE A 116 14.77 -7.33 3.94
CA ILE A 116 13.45 -7.41 4.60
C ILE A 116 13.57 -7.47 6.14
N PRO A 117 14.19 -6.45 6.78
CA PRO A 117 14.39 -6.45 8.22
C PRO A 117 13.08 -6.25 8.99
N SER A 118 13.05 -6.77 10.22
CA SER A 118 12.02 -6.52 11.23
C SER A 118 12.62 -6.41 12.62
N PHE A 119 12.05 -5.57 13.48
CA PHE A 119 12.47 -5.49 14.88
C PHE A 119 11.90 -6.62 15.74
N SER A 120 12.65 -7.03 16.75
CA SER A 120 12.11 -7.79 17.89
C SER A 120 11.18 -6.92 18.73
N PRO A 121 10.21 -7.49 19.47
CA PRO A 121 9.24 -6.71 20.25
C PRO A 121 9.85 -5.88 21.38
N ASP A 122 11.04 -6.27 21.86
CA ASP A 122 11.81 -5.51 22.84
C ASP A 122 12.73 -4.44 22.22
N GLY A 123 12.80 -4.37 20.88
CA GLY A 123 13.62 -3.42 20.13
C GLY A 123 15.13 -3.66 20.20
N GLN A 124 15.59 -4.78 20.78
CA GLN A 124 17.02 -5.03 20.96
C GLN A 124 17.67 -5.74 19.77
N LYS A 125 16.88 -6.42 18.95
CA LYS A 125 17.34 -7.22 17.81
C LYS A 125 16.58 -6.89 16.53
N LEU A 126 17.21 -7.27 15.43
CA LEU A 126 16.60 -7.40 14.11
C LEU A 126 16.53 -8.87 13.72
N ILE A 127 15.51 -9.19 12.95
CA ILE A 127 15.40 -10.43 12.18
C ILE A 127 15.26 -10.08 10.71
N PHE A 128 15.85 -10.87 9.83
CA PHE A 128 15.97 -10.54 8.41
C PHE A 128 16.25 -11.78 7.57
N SER A 129 16.04 -11.67 6.27
CA SER A 129 16.40 -12.68 5.28
C SER A 129 17.80 -12.43 4.77
N ALA A 130 18.62 -13.47 4.69
CA ALA A 130 19.99 -13.36 4.23
C ALA A 130 20.43 -14.54 3.38
N TRP A 131 21.33 -14.25 2.44
CA TRP A 131 22.03 -15.25 1.65
C TRP A 131 23.47 -15.33 2.13
N ASP A 132 23.94 -16.49 2.60
CA ASP A 132 25.33 -16.65 3.08
C ASP A 132 26.09 -17.76 2.30
N GLY A 133 25.90 -17.79 0.98
CA GLY A 133 26.55 -18.76 0.08
C GLY A 133 25.87 -20.14 0.00
N GLU A 134 24.71 -20.32 0.63
CA GLU A 134 23.84 -21.49 0.46
C GLU A 134 23.08 -21.46 -0.88
N GLU A 135 22.25 -22.45 -1.18
CA GLU A 135 21.47 -22.46 -2.44
C GLU A 135 20.36 -21.39 -2.43
N TYR A 136 19.88 -21.02 -1.23
CA TYR A 136 18.69 -20.20 -1.01
C TYR A 136 18.83 -19.30 0.24
N PRO A 137 18.02 -18.22 0.36
CA PRO A 137 18.06 -17.34 1.53
C PRO A 137 17.41 -18.00 2.75
N GLU A 138 17.98 -17.68 3.91
CA GLU A 138 17.64 -18.20 5.23
C GLU A 138 17.33 -17.01 6.18
N ILE A 139 16.73 -17.28 7.33
CA ILE A 139 16.39 -16.28 8.35
C ILE A 139 17.53 -16.13 9.36
N PHE A 140 17.92 -14.88 9.58
CA PHE A 140 18.99 -14.49 10.49
C PHE A 140 18.50 -13.47 11.51
N THR A 141 19.19 -13.39 12.64
CA THR A 141 19.00 -12.34 13.65
C THR A 141 20.33 -11.67 13.98
N MET A 142 20.27 -10.40 14.39
CA MET A 142 21.41 -9.64 14.91
C MET A 142 20.95 -8.59 15.92
N ASN A 143 21.87 -8.03 16.69
CA ASN A 143 21.58 -6.85 17.52
C ASN A 143 21.36 -5.62 16.63
N ILE A 144 20.62 -4.62 17.12
CA ILE A 144 20.35 -3.37 16.37
C ILE A 144 21.61 -2.54 16.04
N ASP A 145 22.76 -2.88 16.61
CA ASP A 145 24.07 -2.29 16.29
C ASP A 145 24.85 -3.09 15.22
N GLY A 146 24.25 -4.13 14.66
CA GLY A 146 24.84 -5.03 13.65
C GLY A 146 25.68 -6.17 14.24
N SER A 147 25.89 -6.21 15.56
CA SER A 147 26.65 -7.27 16.20
C SER A 147 25.85 -8.57 16.39
N GLN A 148 26.54 -9.68 16.68
CA GLN A 148 25.93 -10.98 17.01
C GLN A 148 25.01 -11.57 15.91
N ARG A 149 25.34 -11.35 14.64
CA ARG A 149 24.68 -12.00 13.50
C ARG A 149 24.69 -13.53 13.68
N THR A 150 23.50 -14.13 13.66
CA THR A 150 23.26 -15.56 13.90
C THR A 150 22.20 -16.07 12.94
N GLN A 151 22.47 -17.19 12.27
CA GLN A 151 21.51 -17.92 11.44
C GLN A 151 20.52 -18.68 12.34
N LEU A 152 19.22 -18.50 12.12
CA LEU A 152 18.17 -19.22 12.87
C LEU A 152 17.71 -20.48 12.13
N THR A 153 17.92 -20.53 10.83
CA THR A 153 17.28 -21.51 9.95
C THR A 153 18.30 -22.19 9.06
N ASN A 154 18.10 -23.48 8.79
CA ASN A 154 18.95 -24.27 7.89
C ASN A 154 18.13 -25.46 7.39
N MET A 155 17.06 -25.16 6.66
CA MET A 155 16.12 -26.18 6.25
C MET A 155 16.57 -26.85 4.95
N SER A 156 16.97 -28.12 5.06
CA SER A 156 17.16 -28.96 3.88
C SER A 156 15.82 -29.15 3.14
N GLY A 157 15.70 -28.59 1.93
CA GLY A 157 14.57 -28.82 1.02
C GLY A 157 13.53 -27.69 0.92
N ALA A 158 13.71 -26.58 1.65
CA ALA A 158 13.04 -25.33 1.32
C ALA A 158 13.85 -24.55 0.28
N ASN A 159 13.17 -23.92 -0.67
CA ASN A 159 13.78 -23.19 -1.78
C ASN A 159 14.01 -21.69 -1.48
N TRP A 160 13.44 -21.13 -0.43
CA TRP A 160 13.75 -19.77 0.03
C TRP A 160 12.96 -19.47 1.31
N GLN A 161 13.49 -18.57 2.14
CA GLN A 161 12.80 -18.08 3.33
C GLN A 161 12.85 -16.54 3.38
N TYR A 162 11.67 -15.92 3.46
CA TYR A 162 11.52 -14.46 3.34
C TYR A 162 10.64 -13.83 4.42
N ALA A 163 10.78 -12.50 4.56
CA ALA A 163 9.93 -11.62 5.35
C ALA A 163 9.65 -12.07 6.79
N PRO A 164 10.70 -12.36 7.59
CA PRO A 164 10.51 -12.80 8.96
C PRO A 164 9.98 -11.68 9.87
N ARG A 165 9.03 -12.02 10.72
CA ARG A 165 8.38 -11.12 11.70
C ARG A 165 8.24 -11.82 13.03
N TYR A 166 8.55 -11.13 14.13
CA TYR A 166 8.17 -11.60 15.46
C TYR A 166 6.69 -11.34 15.70
N ASN A 167 6.02 -12.25 16.42
CA ASN A 167 4.73 -11.90 17.00
C ASN A 167 4.90 -10.82 18.08
N PRO A 168 3.88 -9.99 18.38
CA PRO A 168 3.96 -8.94 19.38
C PRO A 168 4.40 -9.43 20.78
N GLY A 169 4.06 -10.68 21.13
CA GLY A 169 4.45 -11.30 22.40
C GLY A 169 5.91 -11.77 22.48
N GLY A 170 6.63 -11.82 21.35
CA GLY A 170 8.03 -12.24 21.28
C GLY A 170 8.28 -13.72 21.55
N THR A 171 7.26 -14.57 21.38
CA THR A 171 7.37 -16.01 21.57
C THR A 171 7.72 -16.74 20.28
N ASN A 172 7.20 -16.26 19.15
CA ASN A 172 7.28 -16.93 17.87
C ASN A 172 7.77 -15.99 16.77
N ILE A 173 8.38 -16.56 15.75
CA ILE A 173 8.75 -15.94 14.49
C ILE A 173 7.88 -16.54 13.39
N TYR A 174 7.37 -15.68 12.51
CA TYR A 174 6.57 -16.02 11.35
C TYR A 174 7.31 -15.58 10.10
N PHE A 175 7.29 -16.38 9.06
CA PHE A 175 8.03 -16.12 7.83
C PHE A 175 7.45 -16.94 6.67
N GLU A 176 7.83 -16.56 5.46
CA GLU A 176 7.45 -17.24 4.24
C GLU A 176 8.48 -18.31 3.91
N ALA A 177 8.06 -19.50 3.51
CA ALA A 177 8.95 -20.57 3.05
C ALA A 177 8.46 -21.20 1.74
N GLY A 178 9.34 -21.26 0.74
CA GLY A 178 9.04 -21.91 -0.53
C GLY A 178 9.33 -23.42 -0.51
N TYR A 179 8.40 -24.25 -0.97
CA TYR A 179 8.58 -25.68 -1.20
C TYR A 179 8.06 -26.07 -2.59
N ASN A 180 8.95 -26.51 -3.50
CA ASN A 180 8.57 -27.04 -4.83
C ASN A 180 7.58 -26.18 -5.66
N ALA A 181 7.71 -24.85 -5.58
CA ALA A 181 6.91 -23.80 -6.24
C ALA A 181 5.64 -23.33 -5.50
N ASP A 182 5.37 -23.85 -4.30
CA ASP A 182 4.34 -23.35 -3.39
C ASP A 182 5.00 -22.54 -2.25
N ASN A 183 4.43 -21.39 -1.90
CA ASN A 183 4.83 -20.65 -0.70
C ASN A 183 3.93 -21.01 0.48
N HIS A 184 4.55 -21.23 1.62
CA HIS A 184 3.88 -21.57 2.87
C HIS A 184 4.14 -20.48 3.91
N LEU A 185 3.15 -20.23 4.75
CA LEU A 185 3.32 -19.46 5.97
C LEU A 185 3.81 -20.39 7.07
N MET A 186 4.98 -20.08 7.60
CA MET A 186 5.64 -20.88 8.62
C MET A 186 5.73 -20.11 9.91
N MET A 187 5.70 -20.84 11.02
CA MET A 187 5.93 -20.36 12.36
C MET A 187 7.05 -21.18 13.01
N MET A 188 7.91 -20.54 13.80
CA MET A 188 8.91 -21.20 14.64
C MET A 188 9.09 -20.48 15.97
N GLU A 189 9.74 -21.12 16.93
CA GLU A 189 10.16 -20.49 18.17
C GLU A 189 11.32 -19.51 17.91
N THR A 190 11.53 -18.54 18.82
CA THR A 190 12.56 -17.49 18.64
C THR A 190 14.01 -18.00 18.57
N ASP A 191 14.27 -19.24 18.94
CA ASP A 191 15.58 -19.89 18.85
C ASP A 191 15.80 -20.66 17.53
N GLY A 192 14.83 -20.62 16.62
CA GLY A 192 14.89 -21.33 15.34
C GLY A 192 14.44 -22.79 15.42
N THR A 193 13.74 -23.20 16.48
CA THR A 193 13.22 -24.57 16.65
C THR A 193 11.69 -24.65 16.50
N ASN A 194 11.13 -25.86 16.53
CA ASN A 194 9.69 -26.14 16.52
C ASN A 194 8.91 -25.47 15.39
N TRP A 195 9.29 -25.84 14.17
CA TRP A 195 8.72 -25.33 12.93
C TRP A 195 7.32 -25.90 12.70
N VAL A 196 6.39 -25.04 12.34
CA VAL A 196 4.98 -25.38 12.07
C VAL A 196 4.55 -24.67 10.80
N ASP A 197 3.99 -25.43 9.85
CA ASP A 197 3.27 -24.87 8.72
C ASP A 197 1.87 -24.45 9.18
N ILE A 198 1.57 -23.17 9.06
CA ILE A 198 0.31 -22.53 9.43
C ILE A 198 -0.47 -22.04 8.22
N THR A 199 -0.08 -22.46 7.02
CA THR A 199 -0.79 -22.17 5.79
C THR A 199 -2.25 -22.66 5.91
N PRO A 200 -3.25 -21.84 5.58
CA PRO A 200 -4.65 -22.23 5.69
C PRO A 200 -4.97 -23.58 5.00
N PRO A 201 -5.82 -24.44 5.58
CA PRO A 201 -6.16 -25.74 4.97
C PRO A 201 -7.14 -25.62 3.78
N ASN A 202 -7.00 -26.51 2.77
CA ASN A 202 -7.75 -26.55 1.48
C ASN A 202 -7.45 -25.39 0.52
N TYR A 203 -6.22 -24.91 0.59
CA TYR A 203 -5.77 -23.72 -0.08
C TYR A 203 -5.16 -24.02 -1.45
N PHE A 204 -5.41 -23.13 -2.41
CA PHE A 204 -4.91 -23.21 -3.79
C PHE A 204 -4.05 -21.98 -4.16
N GLY A 205 -3.58 -21.24 -3.15
CA GLY A 205 -2.73 -20.09 -3.35
C GLY A 205 -1.28 -20.50 -3.64
N TYR A 206 -0.62 -19.73 -4.51
CA TYR A 206 0.77 -19.97 -4.93
C TYR A 206 1.76 -19.09 -4.16
N TYR A 207 1.31 -17.92 -3.70
CA TYR A 207 2.14 -16.93 -3.03
C TYR A 207 1.42 -16.38 -1.82
N ASP A 208 1.99 -16.63 -0.65
CA ASP A 208 1.53 -16.08 0.62
C ASP A 208 2.62 -15.21 1.21
N GLY A 209 2.26 -14.03 1.72
CA GLY A 209 3.27 -13.16 2.29
C GLY A 209 2.78 -11.89 2.95
N GLY A 210 3.75 -11.07 3.34
CA GLY A 210 3.51 -9.76 3.97
C GLY A 210 2.78 -9.88 5.31
N ILE A 211 3.21 -10.83 6.16
CA ILE A 211 2.56 -11.06 7.46
C ILE A 211 2.68 -9.82 8.36
N ASP A 212 1.58 -9.45 9.00
CA ASP A 212 1.57 -8.55 10.17
C ASP A 212 0.51 -8.96 11.20
N PHE A 213 0.60 -8.41 12.40
CA PHE A 213 -0.20 -8.79 13.57
C PHE A 213 -1.05 -7.66 14.09
N ASN A 214 -2.23 -8.03 14.60
CA ASN A 214 -3.00 -7.14 15.46
C ASN A 214 -2.26 -6.91 16.80
N ALA A 215 -2.75 -5.97 17.61
CA ALA A 215 -2.04 -5.50 18.79
C ALA A 215 -1.67 -6.59 19.82
N ASP A 216 -2.57 -7.54 20.06
CA ASP A 216 -2.36 -8.62 21.03
C ASP A 216 -1.68 -9.87 20.43
N GLY A 217 -1.44 -9.88 19.12
CA GLY A 217 -0.83 -10.98 18.39
C GLY A 217 -1.72 -12.23 18.25
N SER A 218 -3.02 -12.14 18.54
CA SER A 218 -3.96 -13.25 18.36
C SER A 218 -4.37 -13.46 16.91
N LYS A 219 -4.27 -12.42 16.08
CA LYS A 219 -4.61 -12.45 14.65
C LYS A 219 -3.42 -12.06 13.78
N ILE A 220 -3.35 -12.67 12.61
CA ILE A 220 -2.44 -12.31 11.52
C ILE A 220 -3.23 -11.82 10.32
N ILE A 221 -2.64 -10.89 9.57
CA ILE A 221 -3.01 -10.58 8.20
C ILE A 221 -1.88 -10.92 7.27
N PHE A 222 -2.21 -11.30 6.05
CA PHE A 222 -1.27 -11.61 4.98
C PHE A 222 -1.99 -11.46 3.64
N PHE A 223 -1.24 -11.42 2.54
CA PHE A 223 -1.83 -11.54 1.21
C PHE A 223 -1.68 -12.97 0.68
N THR A 224 -2.63 -13.39 -0.14
CA THR A 224 -2.63 -14.65 -0.87
C THR A 224 -2.76 -14.40 -2.36
N THR A 225 -2.06 -15.14 -3.22
CA THR A 225 -2.31 -15.15 -4.67
C THR A 225 -2.96 -16.44 -5.09
N GLU A 226 -4.14 -16.39 -5.68
CA GLU A 226 -4.85 -17.57 -6.16
C GLU A 226 -4.71 -17.74 -7.67
N TRP A 227 -4.47 -18.98 -8.09
CA TRP A 227 -4.51 -19.38 -9.50
C TRP A 227 -5.68 -20.35 -9.72
N VAL A 228 -6.90 -19.81 -9.77
CA VAL A 228 -8.10 -20.61 -10.05
C VAL A 228 -8.46 -20.49 -11.53
N GLY A 229 -7.78 -21.25 -12.38
CA GLY A 229 -7.99 -21.24 -13.84
C GLY A 229 -7.27 -20.07 -14.52
N TYR A 230 -7.95 -19.32 -15.38
CA TYR A 230 -7.39 -18.13 -16.05
C TYR A 230 -7.44 -16.87 -15.18
N ASN A 231 -8.08 -16.92 -14.01
CA ASN A 231 -8.18 -15.77 -13.11
C ASN A 231 -6.95 -15.71 -12.21
N ASN A 232 -6.13 -14.68 -12.40
CA ASN A 232 -4.93 -14.38 -11.61
C ASN A 232 -5.24 -13.19 -10.70
N GLY A 233 -5.23 -13.36 -9.38
CA GLY A 233 -5.43 -12.23 -8.47
C GLY A 233 -4.90 -12.53 -7.07
N SER A 234 -4.80 -11.50 -6.23
CA SER A 234 -4.42 -11.68 -4.84
C SER A 234 -5.43 -11.06 -3.87
N ASP A 235 -5.52 -11.59 -2.65
CA ASP A 235 -6.44 -11.11 -1.62
C ASP A 235 -5.72 -10.87 -0.30
N ILE A 236 -6.19 -9.90 0.48
CA ILE A 236 -5.82 -9.79 1.89
C ILE A 236 -6.69 -10.73 2.70
N VAL A 237 -6.04 -11.52 3.56
CA VAL A 237 -6.65 -12.51 4.44
C VAL A 237 -6.33 -12.16 5.88
N ILE A 238 -7.28 -12.41 6.78
CA ILE A 238 -7.08 -12.41 8.22
C ILE A 238 -7.28 -13.83 8.76
N ALA A 239 -6.47 -14.25 9.73
CA ALA A 239 -6.58 -15.54 10.39
C ALA A 239 -6.18 -15.45 11.87
N ASN A 240 -6.46 -16.49 12.65
CA ASN A 240 -5.80 -16.68 13.94
C ASN A 240 -4.29 -16.86 13.73
N ALA A 241 -3.51 -16.46 14.72
CA ALA A 241 -2.05 -16.59 14.67
C ALA A 241 -1.55 -18.05 14.58
N ASP A 242 -2.42 -19.05 14.82
CA ASP A 242 -2.13 -20.47 14.60
C ASP A 242 -2.52 -20.98 13.20
N GLY A 243 -2.96 -20.09 12.31
CA GLY A 243 -3.44 -20.41 10.95
C GLY A 243 -4.91 -20.82 10.87
N SER A 244 -5.63 -20.92 12.00
CA SER A 244 -7.04 -21.28 12.02
C SER A 244 -7.98 -20.09 11.74
N GLU A 245 -9.26 -20.37 11.48
CA GLU A 245 -10.33 -19.36 11.33
C GLU A 245 -9.99 -18.23 10.33
N TRP A 246 -9.48 -18.59 9.16
CA TRP A 246 -9.13 -17.62 8.14
C TRP A 246 -10.37 -17.08 7.40
N GLN A 247 -10.28 -15.82 6.99
CA GLN A 247 -11.30 -15.08 6.27
C GLN A 247 -10.64 -14.14 5.26
N ARG A 248 -11.14 -14.12 4.02
CA ARG A 248 -10.76 -13.08 3.06
C ARG A 248 -11.41 -11.75 3.42
N LEU A 249 -10.62 -10.69 3.39
CA LEU A 249 -11.07 -9.32 3.59
C LEU A 249 -11.30 -8.58 2.27
N THR A 250 -10.64 -9.03 1.21
CA THR A 250 -10.81 -8.52 -0.16
C THR A 250 -11.38 -9.62 -1.07
N ASN A 251 -11.77 -9.22 -2.27
CA ASN A 251 -12.31 -10.13 -3.27
C ASN A 251 -11.84 -9.69 -4.66
N SER A 252 -10.63 -10.13 -5.01
CA SER A 252 -10.00 -9.85 -6.30
C SER A 252 -10.79 -10.41 -7.48
N THR A 253 -10.77 -9.68 -8.59
CA THR A 253 -11.14 -10.21 -9.91
C THR A 253 -9.87 -10.49 -10.73
N ASP A 254 -9.99 -11.13 -11.90
CA ASP A 254 -8.83 -11.48 -12.74
C ASP A 254 -7.99 -10.24 -13.10
N GLY A 255 -6.78 -10.19 -12.57
CA GLY A 255 -5.75 -9.15 -12.68
C GLY A 255 -5.77 -8.09 -11.58
N ASP A 256 -6.59 -8.23 -10.53
CA ASP A 256 -6.54 -7.39 -9.34
C ASP A 256 -5.57 -7.95 -8.29
N TYR A 257 -4.75 -7.08 -7.74
CA TYR A 257 -3.65 -7.45 -6.87
C TYR A 257 -3.64 -6.63 -5.58
N TYR A 258 -3.74 -7.32 -4.45
CA TYR A 258 -3.68 -6.78 -3.10
C TYR A 258 -2.46 -7.39 -2.39
N TYR A 259 -1.56 -6.55 -1.88
CA TYR A 259 -0.24 -6.97 -1.38
C TYR A 259 0.18 -6.22 -0.12
N GLU A 260 1.13 -6.81 0.60
CA GLU A 260 1.90 -6.19 1.70
C GLU A 260 1.02 -5.47 2.73
N PRO A 261 0.10 -6.19 3.41
CA PRO A 261 -0.78 -5.57 4.38
C PRO A 261 -0.03 -5.22 5.69
N ALA A 262 -0.50 -4.17 6.37
CA ALA A 262 0.04 -3.72 7.65
C ALA A 262 -1.09 -3.30 8.60
N PHE A 263 -1.00 -3.73 9.86
CA PHE A 263 -1.96 -3.39 10.91
C PHE A 263 -1.64 -2.06 11.55
N ASP A 264 -2.65 -1.19 11.64
CA ASP A 264 -2.71 -0.18 12.69
C ASP A 264 -3.20 -0.83 13.98
N ARG A 265 -2.27 -1.06 14.90
CA ARG A 265 -2.51 -1.72 16.19
C ARG A 265 -3.29 -0.85 17.18
N VAL A 266 -3.53 0.42 16.87
CA VAL A 266 -4.31 1.34 17.72
C VAL A 266 -5.76 1.39 17.26
N SER A 267 -6.01 1.52 15.95
CA SER A 267 -7.37 1.65 15.42
C SER A 267 -7.96 0.36 14.84
N ASN A 268 -7.17 -0.72 14.75
CA ASN A 268 -7.49 -1.97 14.04
C ASN A 268 -7.83 -1.78 12.55
N LYS A 269 -7.28 -0.73 11.93
CA LYS A 269 -7.28 -0.59 10.49
C LYS A 269 -6.16 -1.42 9.86
N ILE A 270 -6.36 -1.81 8.61
CA ILE A 270 -5.40 -2.51 7.79
C ILE A 270 -5.06 -1.62 6.62
N PHE A 271 -3.77 -1.32 6.45
CA PHE A 271 -3.20 -0.68 5.27
C PHE A 271 -2.73 -1.76 4.30
N TYR A 272 -2.84 -1.54 3.00
CA TYR A 272 -2.39 -2.50 2.00
C TYR A 272 -2.08 -1.81 0.67
N CYS A 273 -1.29 -2.49 -0.17
CA CYS A 273 -1.00 -2.06 -1.52
C CYS A 273 -2.01 -2.67 -2.48
N TYR A 274 -2.49 -1.91 -3.45
CA TYR A 274 -3.46 -2.32 -4.45
C TYR A 274 -3.01 -1.93 -5.85
N ASN A 275 -3.03 -2.89 -6.76
CA ASN A 275 -2.85 -2.71 -8.18
C ASN A 275 -4.09 -3.25 -8.91
N ALA A 276 -4.80 -2.36 -9.61
CA ALA A 276 -6.00 -2.73 -10.35
C ALA A 276 -5.62 -3.27 -11.74
N VAL A 277 -6.46 -4.16 -12.29
CA VAL A 277 -6.31 -4.70 -13.67
C VAL A 277 -6.01 -3.61 -14.71
N SER A 278 -6.68 -2.47 -14.58
CA SER A 278 -6.63 -1.37 -15.55
C SER A 278 -5.47 -0.40 -15.33
N SER A 279 -4.59 -0.63 -14.36
CA SER A 279 -3.75 0.44 -13.79
C SER A 279 -2.30 0.53 -14.30
N GLU A 280 -1.94 0.02 -15.47
CA GLU A 280 -0.55 0.11 -16.00
C GLU A 280 0.58 -0.25 -14.97
N ASN A 281 0.32 -1.17 -14.04
CA ASN A 281 1.22 -1.54 -12.91
C ASN A 281 1.44 -0.45 -11.83
N ILE A 282 0.46 0.42 -11.60
CA ILE A 282 0.48 1.42 -10.54
C ILE A 282 0.03 0.83 -9.19
N TRP A 283 0.87 0.94 -8.17
CA TRP A 283 0.60 0.43 -6.82
C TRP A 283 0.16 1.52 -5.86
N THR A 284 -1.09 1.45 -5.40
CA THR A 284 -1.73 2.45 -4.54
C THR A 284 -1.89 1.92 -3.12
N MET A 285 -1.64 2.77 -2.11
CA MET A 285 -1.86 2.41 -0.72
C MET A 285 -3.29 2.74 -0.30
N LEU A 286 -4.01 1.76 0.25
CA LEU A 286 -5.39 1.86 0.71
C LEU A 286 -5.49 1.44 2.18
N SER A 287 -6.62 1.74 2.81
CA SER A 287 -6.92 1.25 4.16
C SER A 287 -8.34 0.72 4.28
N MET A 288 -8.55 -0.26 5.16
CA MET A 288 -9.86 -0.84 5.50
C MET A 288 -9.95 -1.17 6.99
N ASN A 289 -11.15 -1.41 7.49
CA ASN A 289 -11.34 -1.99 8.83
C ASN A 289 -11.14 -3.52 8.80
N ASP A 290 -10.77 -4.11 9.92
CA ASP A 290 -10.58 -5.56 10.13
C ASP A 290 -11.85 -6.43 9.94
N VAL A 291 -13.02 -5.81 9.76
CA VAL A 291 -14.30 -6.46 9.45
C VAL A 291 -14.72 -6.39 7.96
N GLY A 292 -13.89 -5.78 7.10
CA GLY A 292 -14.04 -5.79 5.64
C GLY A 292 -14.86 -4.65 4.99
N PHE A 293 -14.73 -4.58 3.66
CA PHE A 293 -15.41 -3.77 2.61
C PHE A 293 -15.52 -2.23 2.71
N GLU A 294 -15.28 -1.60 3.84
CA GLU A 294 -15.12 -0.13 3.88
C GLU A 294 -13.69 0.27 3.47
N VAL A 295 -13.48 0.45 2.17
CA VAL A 295 -12.22 0.98 1.64
C VAL A 295 -12.21 2.50 1.84
N THR A 296 -11.28 2.98 2.66
CA THR A 296 -11.07 4.41 2.84
C THR A 296 -9.89 4.86 1.99
N PRO A 297 -10.12 5.81 1.06
CA PRO A 297 -9.06 6.54 0.39
C PRO A 297 -7.98 7.06 1.36
N PHE A 298 -6.70 6.72 1.12
CA PHE A 298 -5.58 7.29 1.87
C PHE A 298 -5.03 8.54 1.18
N ASN A 299 -5.21 9.71 1.79
CA ASN A 299 -4.83 10.99 1.18
C ASN A 299 -3.33 11.02 0.81
N ASN A 300 -2.98 11.71 -0.28
CA ASN A 300 -1.60 11.88 -0.80
C ASN A 300 -0.81 10.61 -1.18
N CYS A 301 -1.43 9.42 -1.12
CA CYS A 301 -0.86 8.18 -1.70
C CYS A 301 -1.76 7.58 -2.79
N PHE A 302 -2.75 8.34 -3.25
CA PHE A 302 -3.39 8.09 -4.53
C PHE A 302 -2.42 8.38 -5.66
N ASN A 303 -2.09 7.32 -6.38
CA ASN A 303 -1.73 7.46 -7.76
C ASN A 303 -3.01 7.67 -8.52
N VAL A 304 -3.42 8.93 -8.68
CA VAL A 304 -4.36 9.20 -9.74
C VAL A 304 -3.54 9.17 -11.03
N GLY A 305 -3.26 7.96 -11.52
CA GLY A 305 -3.26 7.71 -12.95
C GLY A 305 -4.68 7.96 -13.42
N VAL A 306 -5.06 9.24 -13.57
CA VAL A 306 -6.00 9.55 -14.62
C VAL A 306 -5.20 9.12 -15.85
N GLU A 307 -5.68 8.12 -16.60
CA GLU A 307 -5.48 8.22 -18.04
C GLU A 307 -6.05 9.60 -18.36
N GLU A 308 -5.18 10.63 -18.39
CA GLU A 308 -5.58 11.90 -18.94
C GLU A 308 -6.31 11.52 -20.22
N LEU A 309 -7.51 12.05 -20.39
CA LEU A 309 -7.94 12.31 -21.74
C LEU A 309 -6.83 13.16 -22.34
N GLU A 310 -5.86 12.49 -22.98
CA GLU A 310 -4.59 13.03 -23.43
C GLU A 310 -4.89 14.40 -24.02
N ASN A 311 -4.35 15.45 -23.40
CA ASN A 311 -4.40 16.80 -23.96
C ASN A 311 -5.76 17.24 -24.54
N SER A 312 -6.85 17.17 -23.77
CA SER A 312 -8.02 17.98 -24.13
C SER A 312 -8.15 19.16 -23.17
N SER A 313 -7.94 20.35 -23.71
CA SER A 313 -8.32 21.67 -23.20
C SER A 313 -9.81 21.83 -22.84
N ASP A 314 -10.55 20.74 -22.68
CA ASP A 314 -11.99 20.69 -22.93
C ASP A 314 -12.82 20.35 -21.68
N ILE A 315 -12.18 19.89 -20.60
CA ILE A 315 -12.82 19.76 -19.29
C ILE A 315 -12.66 21.06 -18.49
N ASN A 316 -13.78 21.72 -18.23
CA ASN A 316 -13.80 22.97 -17.46
C ASN A 316 -14.79 22.83 -16.32
N ILE A 317 -14.34 23.11 -15.09
CA ILE A 317 -15.21 23.25 -13.92
C ILE A 317 -15.50 24.74 -13.75
N TYR A 318 -16.77 25.11 -13.70
CA TYR A 318 -17.14 26.49 -13.43
C TYR A 318 -18.43 26.62 -12.63
N PRO A 319 -18.53 27.66 -11.79
CA PRO A 319 -19.77 28.02 -11.14
C PRO A 319 -20.76 28.56 -12.17
N ASN A 320 -22.00 28.08 -12.14
CA ASN A 320 -23.10 28.66 -12.90
C ASN A 320 -23.51 29.99 -12.25
N PRO A 321 -23.28 31.14 -12.91
CA PRO A 321 -23.55 32.45 -12.31
C PRO A 321 -25.04 32.71 -12.05
N ALA A 322 -25.94 31.98 -12.72
CA ALA A 322 -27.39 32.17 -12.60
C ALA A 322 -28.03 31.33 -11.49
N SER A 323 -27.42 30.20 -11.09
CA SER A 323 -28.01 29.27 -10.11
C SER A 323 -27.10 28.91 -8.93
N GLY A 324 -25.83 29.31 -8.95
CA GLY A 324 -24.84 28.88 -7.94
C GLY A 324 -24.37 27.43 -8.08
N ALA A 325 -24.79 26.73 -9.15
CA ALA A 325 -24.45 25.33 -9.40
C ALA A 325 -22.98 25.12 -9.76
N VAL A 326 -22.36 24.04 -9.28
CA VAL A 326 -21.08 23.56 -9.85
C VAL A 326 -21.37 22.71 -11.08
N ARG A 327 -20.77 23.08 -12.22
CA ARG A 327 -20.90 22.31 -13.46
C ARG A 327 -19.56 21.77 -13.92
N VAL A 328 -19.59 20.55 -14.43
CA VAL A 328 -18.47 19.96 -15.16
C VAL A 328 -18.82 19.97 -16.64
N GLN A 329 -17.97 20.61 -17.43
CA GLN A 329 -18.03 20.56 -18.88
C GLN A 329 -17.16 19.42 -19.39
N VAL A 330 -17.66 18.62 -20.32
CA VAL A 330 -16.90 17.56 -21.00
C VAL A 330 -17.15 17.60 -22.51
N PRO A 331 -16.24 17.09 -23.36
CA PRO A 331 -16.46 17.00 -24.81
C PRO A 331 -17.76 16.26 -25.14
N SER A 332 -18.57 16.80 -26.05
CA SER A 332 -19.80 16.12 -26.49
C SER A 332 -19.48 14.89 -27.32
N VAL A 333 -20.09 13.77 -26.95
CA VAL A 333 -20.12 12.52 -27.70
C VAL A 333 -21.58 12.12 -27.91
N SER A 334 -21.92 11.67 -29.12
CA SER A 334 -23.27 11.22 -29.45
C SER A 334 -23.58 9.90 -28.75
N GLU A 335 -24.76 9.80 -28.14
CA GLU A 335 -25.24 8.64 -27.35
C GLU A 335 -24.40 8.37 -26.11
N THR A 336 -24.78 9.01 -25.00
CA THR A 336 -24.08 8.90 -23.73
C THR A 336 -24.96 8.48 -22.57
N SER A 337 -24.42 7.59 -21.73
CA SER A 337 -24.87 7.46 -20.34
C SER A 337 -23.79 8.01 -19.42
N ILE A 338 -24.24 8.61 -18.32
CA ILE A 338 -23.38 9.17 -17.30
C ILE A 338 -23.75 8.53 -15.98
N THR A 339 -22.76 7.99 -15.31
CA THR A 339 -22.88 7.46 -13.96
C THR A 339 -21.88 8.19 -13.10
N LEU A 340 -22.33 8.64 -11.94
CA LEU A 340 -21.46 9.21 -10.93
C LEU A 340 -21.55 8.33 -9.69
N THR A 341 -20.45 7.70 -9.28
CA THR A 341 -20.46 6.77 -8.15
C THR A 341 -19.64 7.37 -7.02
N ASN A 342 -20.21 7.47 -5.81
CA ASN A 342 -19.43 7.91 -4.65
C ASN A 342 -18.55 6.77 -4.10
N THR A 343 -17.67 7.10 -3.17
CA THR A 343 -16.81 6.10 -2.48
C THR A 343 -17.58 5.04 -1.69
N LEU A 344 -18.89 5.22 -1.47
CA LEU A 344 -19.76 4.24 -0.82
C LEU A 344 -20.46 3.32 -1.85
N GLY A 345 -20.09 3.38 -3.13
CA GLY A 345 -20.71 2.60 -4.20
C GLY A 345 -22.14 3.04 -4.54
N GLN A 346 -22.56 4.22 -4.09
CA GLN A 346 -23.87 4.76 -4.45
C GLN A 346 -23.78 5.46 -5.80
N ASP A 347 -24.60 5.00 -6.74
CA ASP A 347 -24.73 5.59 -8.05
C ASP A 347 -25.69 6.78 -8.06
N TYR A 348 -25.26 7.83 -8.72
CA TYR A 348 -26.02 9.03 -9.03
C TYR A 348 -26.06 9.18 -10.55
N SER A 349 -27.23 9.55 -11.07
CA SER A 349 -27.38 9.95 -12.47
C SER A 349 -27.61 11.46 -12.49
N PRO A 350 -26.54 12.28 -12.43
CA PRO A 350 -26.70 13.72 -12.39
C PRO A 350 -27.38 14.20 -13.69
N PRO A 351 -28.29 15.17 -13.60
CA PRO A 351 -28.88 15.75 -14.80
C PRO A 351 -27.78 16.42 -15.63
N PHE A 352 -27.87 16.24 -16.94
CA PHE A 352 -26.94 16.82 -17.88
C PHE A 352 -27.65 17.48 -19.05
N THR A 353 -26.98 18.46 -19.67
CA THR A 353 -27.43 19.08 -20.91
C THR A 353 -26.34 18.98 -21.96
N THR A 354 -26.71 18.57 -23.17
CA THR A 354 -25.80 18.50 -24.31
C THR A 354 -26.03 19.68 -25.26
N ASP A 355 -24.96 20.33 -25.69
CA ASP A 355 -24.88 21.15 -26.90
C ASP A 355 -23.99 20.43 -27.93
N ARG A 356 -23.97 20.88 -29.19
CA ARG A 356 -23.27 20.22 -30.32
C ARG A 356 -21.80 19.91 -30.07
N GLU A 357 -21.15 20.61 -29.15
CA GLU A 357 -19.71 20.44 -28.85
C GLU A 357 -19.43 20.03 -27.40
N LYS A 358 -20.37 20.21 -26.47
CA LYS A 358 -20.11 20.11 -25.03
C LYS A 358 -21.29 19.52 -24.26
N MET A 359 -20.98 18.79 -23.21
CA MET A 359 -21.94 18.30 -22.22
C MET A 359 -21.68 18.97 -20.88
N LEU A 360 -22.75 19.39 -20.20
CA LEU A 360 -22.70 20.01 -18.88
C LEU A 360 -23.41 19.12 -17.87
N ILE A 361 -22.69 18.73 -16.83
CA ILE A 361 -23.19 17.87 -15.75
C ILE A 361 -23.45 18.74 -14.52
N ASP A 362 -24.66 18.66 -13.95
CA ASP A 362 -25.03 19.40 -12.73
C ASP A 362 -24.74 18.53 -11.49
N LEU A 363 -23.84 19.00 -10.64
CA LEU A 363 -23.39 18.31 -9.43
C LEU A 363 -24.12 18.78 -8.16
N ASN A 364 -25.15 19.61 -8.29
CA ASN A 364 -25.86 20.13 -7.13
C ASN A 364 -26.53 19.04 -6.28
N GLY A 365 -26.46 19.24 -4.97
CA GLY A 365 -27.11 18.36 -3.99
C GLY A 365 -26.30 17.13 -3.63
N LEU A 366 -25.14 16.94 -4.25
CA LEU A 366 -24.15 15.96 -3.82
C LEU A 366 -23.49 16.42 -2.52
N SER A 367 -23.23 15.47 -1.62
CA SER A 367 -22.47 15.70 -0.40
C SER A 367 -21.00 15.96 -0.71
N LYS A 368 -20.26 16.49 0.27
CA LYS A 368 -18.80 16.50 0.22
C LYS A 368 -18.27 15.07 0.08
N GLY A 369 -17.27 14.88 -0.76
CA GLY A 369 -16.70 13.56 -1.01
C GLY A 369 -16.09 13.41 -2.39
N ILE A 370 -15.60 12.20 -2.66
CA ILE A 370 -14.99 11.81 -3.93
C ILE A 370 -16.02 11.02 -4.75
N TYR A 371 -16.08 11.34 -6.03
CA TYR A 371 -16.99 10.72 -6.98
C TYR A 371 -16.24 10.30 -8.24
N ALA A 372 -16.51 9.09 -8.72
CA ALA A 372 -16.08 8.61 -10.03
C ALA A 372 -17.16 8.93 -11.06
N LEU A 373 -16.85 9.83 -11.99
CA LEU A 373 -17.69 10.16 -13.14
C LEU A 373 -17.33 9.23 -14.30
N GLN A 374 -18.23 8.34 -14.68
CA GLN A 374 -18.12 7.48 -15.84
C GLN A 374 -18.99 7.99 -16.97
N ILE A 375 -18.39 8.20 -18.13
CA ILE A 375 -19.06 8.61 -19.36
C ILE A 375 -18.94 7.47 -20.36
N HIS A 376 -20.06 6.88 -20.73
CA HIS A 376 -20.11 5.81 -21.73
C HIS A 376 -20.54 6.38 -23.07
N SER A 377 -19.79 6.12 -24.12
CA SER A 377 -20.11 6.50 -25.51
C SER A 377 -19.95 5.27 -26.41
N GLY A 378 -21.05 4.58 -26.67
CA GLY A 378 -21.01 3.28 -27.37
C GLY A 378 -20.19 2.25 -26.58
N SER A 379 -19.09 1.75 -27.17
CA SER A 379 -18.17 0.80 -26.53
C SER A 379 -17.01 1.46 -25.77
N GLN A 380 -16.92 2.79 -25.78
CA GLN A 380 -15.87 3.52 -25.06
C GLN A 380 -16.39 3.98 -23.69
N MET A 381 -15.60 3.76 -22.64
CA MET A 381 -15.83 4.32 -21.31
C MET A 381 -14.70 5.30 -21.01
N ARG A 382 -15.05 6.45 -20.43
CA ARG A 382 -14.10 7.43 -19.90
C ARG A 382 -14.43 7.69 -18.44
N THR A 383 -13.40 7.80 -17.60
CA THR A 383 -13.57 8.02 -16.16
C THR A 383 -12.88 9.31 -15.74
N ALA A 384 -13.52 10.10 -14.89
CA ALA A 384 -12.96 11.29 -14.26
C ALA A 384 -13.25 11.26 -12.75
N LEU A 385 -12.30 11.72 -11.93
CA LEU A 385 -12.50 11.85 -10.49
C LEU A 385 -12.97 13.27 -10.16
N ILE A 386 -14.00 13.39 -9.32
CA ILE A 386 -14.55 14.67 -8.88
C ILE A 386 -14.47 14.73 -7.36
N VAL A 387 -13.80 15.75 -6.84
CA VAL A 387 -13.73 16.05 -5.41
C VAL A 387 -14.66 17.22 -5.10
N ILE A 388 -15.63 17.01 -4.21
CA ILE A 388 -16.54 18.04 -3.73
C ILE A 388 -16.13 18.41 -2.31
N GLU A 389 -15.63 19.65 -2.14
CA GLU A 389 -15.13 20.18 -0.87
C GLU A 389 -16.16 20.95 -0.03
#